data_AF-A0A967Q1R3-F1
#
_entry.id   AF-A0A967Q1R3-F1
#
_cell.length_a   1.000
_cell.length_b   1.000
_cell.length_c   1.000
_cell.angle_alpha   90.00
_cell.angle_beta   90.00
_cell.angle_gamma   90.00
#
_symmetry.space_group_name_H-M   'P 1'
#
loop_
_entity.id
_entity.type
_entity.pdbx_description
1 polymer ?
#
loop_
_entity_poly.entity_id
_entity_poly.type
_entity_poly.pdbx_seq_one_letter_code
_entity_poly.pdbx_strand_id
1 'polypeptide(L)'
;EDLQGRLDLDSVSGKVTGRQLKGDASVSVVSGRVSLRSCDFPALNLSTVSGRAEVETQFGGGPYKLSAVSGSLLLVVPEGSSCHVDASAVSGKFYTDLDIAHSSVSKRRWQVQIGEGGP
;
A
#
# COMPACT_ATOMS: atom_id res chain seq x y z
N GLU A 1 1.32 20.32 -9.77
CA GLU A 1 1.97 19.60 -10.88
C GLU A 1 1.82 18.12 -10.60
N ASP A 2 1.12 17.38 -11.46
CA ASP A 2 0.92 15.94 -11.32
C ASP A 2 2.24 15.24 -11.66
N LEU A 3 2.81 14.50 -10.69
CA LEU A 3 3.99 13.70 -10.94
C LEU A 3 3.56 12.42 -11.67
N GLN A 4 3.80 12.36 -12.98
CA GLN A 4 3.55 11.18 -13.81
C GLN A 4 4.89 10.47 -14.07
N GLY A 5 5.09 9.30 -13.46
CA GLY A 5 6.29 8.50 -13.65
C GLY A 5 6.60 7.57 -12.48
N ARG A 6 7.75 6.90 -12.56
CA ARG A 6 8.28 6.07 -11.47
C ARG A 6 8.60 6.94 -10.26
N LEU A 7 7.93 6.68 -9.16
CA LEU A 7 8.23 7.23 -7.85
C LEU A 7 9.09 6.25 -7.07
N ASP A 8 10.29 6.67 -6.70
CA ASP A 8 11.16 5.95 -5.76
C ASP A 8 11.41 6.84 -4.55
N LEU A 9 11.04 6.35 -3.37
CA LEU A 9 11.14 7.06 -2.11
C LEU A 9 11.85 6.18 -1.09
N ASP A 10 13.04 6.61 -0.66
CA ASP A 10 13.75 6.02 0.47
C ASP A 10 13.83 7.03 1.62
N SER A 11 13.40 6.63 2.81
CA SER A 11 13.52 7.46 3.99
C SER A 11 13.81 6.61 5.22
N VAL A 12 14.98 6.82 5.81
CA VAL A 12 15.35 6.13 7.04
C VAL A 12 14.60 6.72 8.24
N SER A 13 14.48 8.05 8.29
CA SER A 13 13.79 8.77 9.36
C SER A 13 13.17 10.07 8.86
N GLY A 14 11.89 10.28 9.16
CA GLY A 14 11.18 11.50 8.78
C GLY A 14 9.70 11.31 8.44
N LYS A 15 9.09 12.38 7.92
CA LYS A 15 7.73 12.37 7.39
C LYS A 15 7.79 12.53 5.87
N VAL A 16 7.21 11.58 5.15
CA VAL A 16 7.06 11.60 3.70
C VAL A 16 5.60 11.83 3.38
N THR A 17 5.29 12.88 2.61
CA THR A 17 3.93 13.21 2.18
C THR A 17 3.90 13.40 0.68
N GLY A 18 3.00 12.69 0.00
CA GLY A 18 2.80 12.76 -1.45
C GLY A 18 1.32 12.89 -1.79
N ARG A 19 1.00 13.63 -2.86
CA ARG A 19 -0.39 13.83 -3.31
C ARG A 19 -0.47 13.88 -4.84
N GLN A 20 -1.54 13.35 -5.42
CA GLN A 20 -1.80 13.38 -6.88
C GLN A 20 -0.62 12.81 -7.69
N LEU A 21 -0.13 11.67 -7.23
CA LEU A 21 0.97 10.94 -7.86
C LEU A 21 0.39 9.90 -8.79
N LYS A 22 0.96 9.76 -9.99
CA LYS A 22 0.51 8.80 -11.00
C LYS A 22 1.68 7.98 -11.53
N GLY A 23 1.53 6.66 -11.60
CA GLY A 23 2.55 5.76 -12.13
C GLY A 23 2.99 4.67 -11.15
N ASP A 24 4.15 4.08 -11.36
CA ASP A 24 4.68 3.04 -10.47
C ASP A 24 5.34 3.66 -9.22
N ALA A 25 5.01 3.13 -8.04
CA ALA A 25 5.52 3.64 -6.77
C ALA A 25 6.30 2.59 -5.98
N SER A 26 7.48 2.97 -5.52
CA SER A 26 8.38 2.19 -4.69
C SER A 26 8.74 3.02 -3.46
N VAL A 27 8.34 2.56 -2.28
CA VAL A 27 8.51 3.29 -1.03
C VAL A 27 9.17 2.41 0.01
N SER A 28 10.32 2.84 0.50
CA SER A 28 11.11 2.18 1.52
C SER A 28 11.29 3.11 2.71
N VAL A 29 10.72 2.74 3.86
CA VAL A 29 10.85 3.52 5.09
C VAL A 29 11.28 2.69 6.27
N VAL A 30 12.46 2.97 6.83
CA VAL A 30 12.93 2.26 8.01
C VAL A 30 12.14 2.69 9.24
N SER A 31 12.11 4.00 9.53
CA SER A 31 11.43 4.51 10.73
C SER A 31 10.80 5.88 10.52
N GLY A 32 9.50 5.95 10.23
CA GLY A 32 8.88 7.23 9.91
C GLY A 32 7.39 7.13 9.61
N ARG A 33 6.85 8.23 9.08
CA ARG A 33 5.45 8.29 8.63
C ARG A 33 5.38 8.56 7.13
N VAL A 34 4.73 7.67 6.41
CA VAL A 34 4.39 7.86 5.00
C VAL A 34 2.91 8.19 4.90
N SER A 35 2.56 9.24 4.18
CA SER A 35 1.17 9.59 3.86
C SER A 35 1.08 9.93 2.38
N LEU A 36 0.46 9.05 1.60
CA LEU A 36 0.19 9.25 0.18
C LEU A 36 -1.32 9.40 0.01
N ARG A 37 -1.77 10.48 -0.65
CA ARG A 37 -3.20 10.76 -0.87
C ARG A 37 -3.58 11.02 -2.30
N SER A 38 -4.79 10.62 -2.67
CA SER A 38 -5.35 10.81 -4.01
C SER A 38 -4.35 10.42 -5.11
N CYS A 39 -3.68 9.28 -4.94
CA CYS A 39 -2.73 8.76 -5.92
C CYS A 39 -3.41 7.76 -6.86
N ASP A 40 -2.81 7.56 -8.03
CA ASP A 40 -3.21 6.56 -9.03
C ASP A 40 -1.98 5.72 -9.36
N PHE A 41 -1.85 4.59 -8.67
CA PHE A 41 -0.69 3.72 -8.81
C PHE A 41 -1.11 2.40 -9.46
N PRO A 42 -0.80 2.15 -10.74
CA PRO A 42 -0.98 0.83 -11.35
C PRO A 42 -0.17 -0.28 -10.64
N ALA A 43 0.94 0.08 -10.00
CA ALA A 43 1.73 -0.86 -9.19
C ALA A 43 2.36 -0.12 -7.99
N LEU A 44 2.36 -0.77 -6.83
CA LEU A 44 2.96 -0.23 -5.60
C LEU A 44 3.77 -1.31 -4.88
N ASN A 45 5.01 -0.95 -4.55
CA ASN A 45 5.85 -1.69 -3.63
C ASN A 45 6.13 -0.84 -2.40
N LEU A 46 5.56 -1.21 -1.26
CA LEU A 46 5.80 -0.51 0.01
C LEU A 46 6.52 -1.43 1.00
N SER A 47 7.66 -1.00 1.51
CA SER A 47 8.43 -1.72 2.52
C SER A 47 8.71 -0.80 3.71
N THR A 48 8.35 -1.25 4.92
CA THR A 48 8.67 -0.52 6.14
C THR A 48 9.18 -1.41 7.26
N VAL A 49 10.09 -0.91 8.09
CA VAL A 49 10.63 -1.69 9.22
C VAL A 49 9.91 -1.36 10.51
N SER A 50 9.78 -0.07 10.85
CA SER A 50 9.24 0.42 12.12
C SER A 50 8.53 1.76 11.92
N GLY A 51 7.28 1.75 11.46
CA GLY A 51 6.61 3.01 11.15
C GLY A 51 5.11 2.91 10.90
N ARG A 52 4.53 4.03 10.48
CA ARG A 52 3.15 4.07 9.97
C ARG A 52 3.18 4.47 8.50
N ALA A 53 2.64 3.61 7.65
CA ALA A 53 2.37 3.95 6.26
C ALA A 53 0.87 4.06 6.05
N GLU A 54 0.45 5.21 5.53
CA GLU A 54 -0.92 5.49 5.12
C GLU A 54 -0.90 5.75 3.62
N VAL A 55 -1.58 4.89 2.86
CA VAL A 55 -1.68 5.01 1.41
C VAL A 55 -3.15 5.07 1.03
N GLU A 56 -3.53 6.18 0.43
CA GLU A 56 -4.83 6.43 -0.17
C GLU A 56 -4.64 6.57 -1.68
N THR A 57 -5.02 5.51 -2.40
CA THR A 57 -4.82 5.40 -3.85
C THR A 57 -6.00 4.69 -4.50
N GLN A 58 -6.29 5.05 -5.74
CA GLN A 58 -7.09 4.19 -6.61
C GLN A 58 -6.15 3.09 -7.10
N PHE A 59 -6.51 1.84 -6.86
CA PHE A 59 -5.69 0.74 -7.32
C PHE A 59 -6.07 0.41 -8.77
N GLY A 60 -5.11 0.52 -9.68
CA GLY A 60 -5.21 0.09 -11.06
C GLY A 60 -4.65 -1.31 -11.27
N GLY A 61 -5.43 -2.35 -10.98
CA GLY A 61 -5.29 -3.75 -11.45
C GLY A 61 -4.00 -4.55 -11.19
N GLY A 62 -2.85 -3.92 -10.91
CA GLY A 62 -1.54 -4.56 -10.84
C GLY A 62 -1.21 -5.17 -9.48
N PRO A 63 -0.05 -5.85 -9.34
CA PRO A 63 0.32 -6.48 -8.08
C PRO A 63 0.71 -5.42 -7.04
N TYR A 64 -0.02 -5.39 -5.93
CA TYR A 64 0.29 -4.54 -4.79
C TYR A 64 1.04 -5.33 -3.74
N LYS A 65 2.25 -4.88 -3.38
CA LYS A 65 3.10 -5.57 -2.43
C LYS A 65 3.42 -4.66 -1.25
N LEU A 66 2.92 -5.03 -0.06
CA LEU A 66 3.17 -4.29 1.17
C LEU A 66 3.91 -5.19 2.14
N SER A 67 5.07 -4.75 2.63
CA SER A 67 5.88 -5.49 3.59
C SER A 67 6.18 -4.62 4.80
N ALA A 68 5.88 -5.09 6.00
CA ALA A 68 6.21 -4.39 7.24
C ALA A 68 6.91 -5.31 8.24
N VAL A 69 8.02 -4.91 8.86
CA VAL A 69 8.58 -5.74 9.96
C VAL A 69 7.78 -5.50 11.23
N SER A 70 7.68 -4.24 11.65
CA SER A 70 6.99 -3.79 12.84
C SER A 70 6.27 -2.48 12.55
N GLY A 71 4.98 -2.37 12.84
CA GLY A 71 4.26 -1.12 12.57
C GLY A 71 2.83 -1.29 12.09
N SER A 72 2.29 -0.18 11.60
CA SER A 72 0.90 -0.08 11.14
C SER A 72 0.87 0.27 9.66
N LEU A 73 0.26 -0.59 8.87
CA LEU A 73 -0.05 -0.32 7.48
C LEU A 73 -1.54 0.00 7.40
N LEU A 74 -1.86 1.22 6.98
CA LEU A 74 -3.23 1.66 6.70
C LEU A 74 -3.36 1.84 5.20
N LEU A 75 -4.28 1.08 4.62
CA LEU A 75 -4.57 1.12 3.22
C LEU A 75 -6.02 1.56 3.02
N VAL A 76 -6.18 2.70 2.34
CA VAL A 76 -7.47 3.31 2.00
C VAL A 76 -7.61 3.26 0.50
N VAL A 77 -8.70 2.68 0.02
CA VAL A 77 -9.01 2.65 -1.42
C VAL A 77 -10.50 2.90 -1.59
N PRO A 78 -10.92 3.48 -2.71
CA PRO A 78 -12.33 3.68 -2.98
C PRO A 78 -13.06 2.38 -3.30
N GLU A 79 -14.32 2.33 -2.89
CA GLU A 79 -15.30 1.30 -3.26
C GLU A 79 -15.39 1.15 -4.78
N GLY A 80 -15.39 -0.09 -5.28
CA GLY A 80 -15.40 -0.41 -6.72
C GLY A 80 -14.04 -0.68 -7.36
N SER A 81 -12.94 -0.67 -6.61
CA SER A 81 -11.62 -1.07 -7.12
C SER A 81 -11.46 -2.60 -7.11
N SER A 82 -10.97 -3.20 -8.20
CA SER A 82 -10.70 -4.64 -8.32
C SER A 82 -9.20 -4.94 -8.40
N CYS A 83 -8.59 -5.42 -7.31
CA CYS A 83 -7.14 -5.55 -7.20
C CYS A 83 -6.68 -6.69 -6.28
N HIS A 84 -5.46 -7.16 -6.52
CA HIS A 84 -4.80 -8.17 -5.68
C HIS A 84 -3.72 -7.52 -4.81
N VAL A 85 -3.86 -7.66 -3.50
CA VAL A 85 -2.94 -7.09 -2.50
C VAL A 85 -2.27 -8.21 -1.71
N ASP A 86 -0.95 -8.31 -1.82
CA ASP A 86 -0.11 -9.16 -0.96
C ASP A 86 0.55 -8.28 0.10
N ALA A 87 0.01 -8.33 1.31
CA ALA A 87 0.58 -7.69 2.47
C ALA A 87 1.30 -8.76 3.33
N SER A 88 2.49 -8.46 3.85
CA SER A 88 3.19 -9.35 4.77
C SER A 88 3.82 -8.56 5.90
N ALA A 89 3.71 -9.07 7.12
CA ALA A 89 4.37 -8.44 8.25
C ALA A 89 4.82 -9.43 9.32
N VAL A 90 5.95 -9.10 9.96
CA VAL A 90 6.51 -9.93 11.02
C VAL A 90 5.75 -9.73 12.33
N SER A 91 5.55 -8.47 12.72
CA SER A 91 4.87 -8.04 13.95
C SER A 91 4.17 -6.70 13.73
N GLY A 92 3.02 -6.68 13.06
CA GLY A 92 2.29 -5.45 12.77
C GLY A 92 0.80 -5.66 12.67
N LYS A 93 0.06 -4.56 12.54
CA LYS A 93 -1.38 -4.59 12.24
C LYS A 93 -1.59 -4.02 10.85
N PHE A 94 -2.28 -4.78 10.02
CA PHE A 94 -2.78 -4.33 8.73
C PHE A 94 -4.23 -3.91 8.91
N TYR A 95 -4.53 -2.66 8.58
CA TYR A 95 -5.88 -2.11 8.58
C TYR A 95 -6.25 -1.78 7.14
N THR A 96 -7.42 -2.26 6.74
CA THR A 96 -8.02 -1.96 5.44
C THR A 96 -9.48 -1.59 5.67
N ASP A 97 -9.94 -0.55 4.98
CA ASP A 97 -11.31 -0.03 5.09
C ASP A 97 -12.28 -0.73 4.11
N LEU A 98 -11.82 -1.75 3.41
CA LEU A 98 -12.56 -2.44 2.36
C LEU A 98 -13.42 -3.58 2.89
N ASP A 99 -14.54 -3.82 2.20
CA ASP A 99 -15.27 -5.08 2.27
C ASP A 99 -14.42 -6.17 1.59
N ILE A 100 -13.85 -7.04 2.42
CA ILE A 100 -12.89 -8.04 1.98
C ILE A 100 -13.66 -9.20 1.36
N ALA A 101 -13.83 -9.20 0.04
CA ALA A 101 -14.52 -10.27 -0.68
C ALA A 101 -13.85 -11.63 -0.47
N HIS A 102 -12.52 -11.68 -0.52
CA HIS A 102 -11.77 -12.91 -0.24
C HIS A 102 -10.39 -12.57 0.36
N SER A 103 -10.14 -13.04 1.59
CA SER A 103 -8.82 -12.91 2.21
C SER A 103 -8.29 -14.27 2.66
N SER A 104 -7.07 -14.56 2.22
CA SER A 104 -6.26 -15.66 2.74
C SER A 104 -5.22 -15.06 3.68
N VAL A 105 -5.46 -15.22 4.98
CA VAL A 105 -4.63 -14.67 6.04
C VAL A 105 -3.88 -15.79 6.74
N SER A 106 -2.55 -15.80 6.57
CA SER A 106 -1.61 -16.61 7.33
C SER A 106 -0.93 -15.77 8.41
N LYS A 107 -0.28 -16.42 9.39
CA LYS A 107 0.37 -15.77 10.56
C LYS A 107 1.24 -14.53 10.24
N ARG A 108 1.79 -14.41 9.03
CA ARG A 108 2.72 -13.33 8.58
C ARG A 108 2.43 -12.78 7.19
N ARG A 109 1.38 -13.27 6.52
CA ARG A 109 1.06 -12.89 5.13
C ARG A 109 -0.45 -12.84 4.96
N TRP A 110 -0.95 -11.71 4.49
CA TRP A 110 -2.32 -11.42 4.15
C TRP A 110 -2.41 -11.24 2.65
N GLN A 111 -3.02 -12.19 1.96
CA GLN A 111 -3.41 -12.02 0.57
C GLN A 111 -4.87 -11.61 0.56
N VAL A 112 -5.11 -10.40 0.10
CA VAL A 112 -6.44 -9.80 0.05
C VAL A 112 -6.77 -9.59 -1.42
N GLN A 113 -7.79 -10.29 -1.89
CA GLN A 113 -8.42 -10.00 -3.18
C GLN A 113 -9.61 -9.09 -2.92
N ILE A 114 -9.56 -7.92 -3.54
CA ILE A 114 -10.56 -6.87 -3.43
C ILE A 114 -11.28 -6.81 -4.77
N GLY A 115 -12.61 -6.85 -4.75
CA GLY A 115 -13.44 -6.91 -5.95
C GLY A 115 -13.49 -8.30 -6.57
N GLU A 116 -14.58 -8.57 -7.29
CA GLU A 116 -14.76 -9.80 -8.06
C GLU A 116 -13.70 -9.78 -9.18
N GLY A 117 -12.64 -10.56 -9.00
CA GLY A 117 -11.62 -10.75 -10.02
C GLY A 117 -12.29 -11.33 -11.26
N GLY A 118 -12.49 -10.47 -12.27
CA GLY A 118 -12.92 -10.93 -13.58
C GLY A 118 -11.88 -11.93 -14.14
N PRO A 119 -12.35 -12.96 -14.85
CA PRO A 119 -11.55 -14.12 -15.27
C PRO A 119 -10.37 -13.80 -16.19
#